data_AF-A0A3L7XFH2-F1
#
_entry.id   AF-A0A3L7XFH2-F1
#
_cell.length_a   1.000
_cell.length_b   1.000
_cell.length_c   1.000
_cell.angle_alpha   90.00
_cell.angle_beta   90.00
_cell.angle_gamma   90.00
#
_symmetry.space_group_name_H-M   'P 1'
#
loop_
_entity.id
_entity.type
_entity.pdbx_description
1 polymer ?
#
loop_
_entity_poly.entity_id
_entity_poly.type
_entity_poly.pdbx_seq_one_letter_code
_entity_poly.pdbx_strand_id
1 'polypeptide(L)'
;MAQTSTSAGGSVPPPDIFAAMPFWKGVPPNEVYDLVAHETETVYFQMGDVITKQETECERVYFIYSGQVRLERWRPGAVTQNNPRGLPVQVIEKIVEKGYLIGRFALTYNLPNTSTATALDPVAAVSFPSAAFERLIYRYPFLRGNLTPQGLINRLRTMPLFARVGLVALSYLAEEVKVHPPLEAGSPIYDAQKFPDELYLIKQGQVALSHPSQPNPGVWLGTGNAFGFPGSIGGSGGSTEYGHGAKTTARTELYSLPWPSIQRLAARYPHVANPKIQNVCLKAVENISVFKGLDPALKPRLAG
;
A
#
# COMPACT_ATOMS: atom_id res chain seq x y z
N MET A 1 -6.97 26.61 -17.86
CA MET A 1 -7.46 27.61 -16.89
C MET A 1 -7.56 26.92 -15.54
N ALA A 2 -6.62 27.21 -14.63
CA ALA A 2 -6.71 26.71 -13.25
C ALA A 2 -7.69 27.62 -12.52
N GLN A 3 -8.84 27.07 -12.08
CA GLN A 3 -9.67 27.76 -11.10
C GLN A 3 -8.90 27.74 -9.79
N THR A 4 -8.36 28.90 -9.41
CA THR A 4 -7.94 29.19 -8.05
C THR A 4 -9.19 29.17 -7.18
N SER A 5 -9.36 28.10 -6.41
CA SER A 5 -10.37 28.00 -5.37
C SER A 5 -10.11 29.08 -4.34
N THR A 6 -11.07 30.00 -4.21
CA THR A 6 -11.02 31.13 -3.29
C THR A 6 -11.18 30.60 -1.87
N SER A 7 -10.08 30.54 -1.09
CA SER A 7 -10.16 30.18 0.33
C SER A 7 -10.86 31.30 1.11
N ALA A 8 -12.07 31.04 1.58
CA ALA A 8 -12.77 31.90 2.52
C ALA A 8 -12.06 31.83 3.89
N GLY A 9 -11.59 32.98 4.37
CA GLY A 9 -11.07 33.30 5.71
C GLY A 9 -10.66 32.12 6.61
N GLY A 10 -9.36 31.81 6.64
CA GLY A 10 -8.81 30.84 7.59
C GLY A 10 -8.91 31.34 9.03
N SER A 11 -9.49 30.52 9.92
CA SER A 11 -9.46 30.75 11.37
C SER A 11 -8.35 29.92 12.01
N VAL A 12 -7.75 30.42 13.09
CA VAL A 12 -6.74 29.68 13.86
C VAL A 12 -7.38 28.38 14.36
N PRO A 13 -6.79 27.21 14.08
CA PRO A 13 -7.34 25.95 14.54
C PRO A 13 -7.37 25.89 16.08
N PRO A 14 -8.41 25.30 16.69
CA PRO A 14 -8.46 25.08 18.13
C PRO A 14 -7.21 24.32 18.63
N PRO A 15 -6.63 24.69 19.78
CA PRO A 15 -5.44 24.02 20.34
C PRO A 15 -5.59 22.49 20.44
N ASP A 16 -6.80 22.02 20.76
CA ASP A 16 -7.11 20.60 20.92
C ASP A 16 -6.94 19.79 19.64
N ILE A 17 -7.05 20.42 18.46
CA ILE A 17 -6.86 19.74 17.17
C ILE A 17 -5.41 19.29 17.00
N PHE A 18 -4.43 20.08 17.45
CA PHE A 18 -3.03 19.69 17.38
C PHE A 18 -2.75 18.50 18.28
N ALA A 19 -3.28 18.49 19.51
CA ALA A 19 -3.10 17.36 20.41
C ALA A 19 -3.68 16.04 19.86
N ALA A 20 -4.71 16.10 19.01
CA ALA A 20 -5.35 14.94 18.41
C ALA A 20 -4.61 14.34 17.20
N MET A 21 -3.59 15.02 16.67
CA MET A 21 -2.86 14.56 15.48
C MET A 21 -1.84 13.46 15.85
N PRO A 22 -2.05 12.20 15.40
CA PRO A 22 -1.23 11.07 15.84
C PRO A 22 0.23 11.17 15.38
N PHE A 23 0.51 11.95 14.34
CA PHE A 23 1.87 12.09 13.81
C PHE A 23 2.79 12.92 14.72
N TRP A 24 2.25 13.72 15.65
CA TRP A 24 3.06 14.46 16.64
C TRP A 24 3.54 13.60 17.81
N LYS A 25 3.17 12.33 17.88
CA LYS A 25 3.53 11.44 18.99
C LYS A 25 5.03 11.54 19.30
N GLY A 26 5.35 11.98 20.53
CA GLY A 26 6.71 12.15 21.01
C GLY A 26 7.23 13.60 21.01
N VAL A 27 6.47 14.56 20.47
CA VAL A 27 6.81 16.00 20.51
C VAL A 27 6.01 16.68 21.63
N PRO A 28 6.62 17.55 22.46
CA PRO A 28 5.89 18.35 23.44
C PRO A 28 4.80 19.22 22.76
N PRO A 29 3.54 19.21 23.23
CA PRO A 29 2.45 19.94 22.57
C PRO A 29 2.67 21.45 22.44
N ASN A 30 3.29 22.07 23.45
CA ASN A 30 3.66 23.49 23.43
C ASN A 30 4.61 23.80 22.27
N GLU A 31 5.58 22.92 22.00
CA GLU A 31 6.52 23.13 20.90
C GLU A 31 5.88 22.95 19.52
N VAL A 32 4.94 22.00 19.39
CA VAL A 32 4.15 21.88 18.16
C VAL A 32 3.42 23.20 17.93
N TYR A 33 2.69 23.68 18.94
CA TYR A 33 1.93 24.91 18.87
C TYR A 33 2.82 26.12 18.51
N ASP A 34 3.92 26.34 19.23
CA ASP A 34 4.83 27.47 19.01
C ASP A 34 5.43 27.49 17.60
N LEU A 35 5.69 26.31 17.01
CA LEU A 35 6.35 26.19 15.71
C LEU A 35 5.39 26.24 14.51
N VAL A 36 4.12 25.85 14.68
CA VAL A 36 3.18 25.75 13.54
C VAL A 36 1.91 26.55 13.70
N ALA A 37 1.43 26.82 14.93
CA ALA A 37 0.09 27.39 15.13
C ALA A 37 -0.09 28.74 14.43
N HIS A 38 0.96 29.57 14.40
CA HIS A 38 0.92 30.90 13.78
C HIS A 38 0.88 30.87 12.25
N GLU A 39 1.27 29.76 11.62
CA GLU A 39 1.29 29.61 10.17
C GLU A 39 0.22 28.62 9.66
N THR A 40 -0.51 28.01 10.58
CA THR A 40 -1.62 27.11 10.28
C THR A 40 -2.94 27.83 10.25
N GLU A 41 -3.81 27.36 9.37
CA GLU A 41 -5.17 27.88 9.25
C GLU A 41 -6.16 26.75 9.04
N THR A 42 -7.38 26.97 9.48
CA THR A 42 -8.52 26.11 9.16
C THR A 42 -9.04 26.47 7.77
N VAL A 43 -9.08 25.50 6.87
CA VAL A 43 -9.64 25.63 5.53
C VAL A 43 -10.87 24.73 5.36
N TYR A 44 -11.81 25.19 4.55
CA TYR A 44 -13.04 24.48 4.24
C TYR A 44 -13.12 24.26 2.73
N PHE A 45 -13.48 23.04 2.33
CA PHE A 45 -13.64 22.62 0.96
C PHE A 45 -15.08 22.14 0.76
N GLN A 46 -15.69 22.53 -0.35
CA GLN A 46 -16.98 21.99 -0.78
C GLN A 46 -16.77 20.67 -1.52
N MET A 47 -17.84 19.90 -1.67
CA MET A 47 -17.83 18.70 -2.51
C MET A 47 -17.33 19.04 -3.92
N GLY A 48 -16.36 18.26 -4.42
CA GLY A 48 -15.74 18.43 -5.73
C GLY A 48 -14.51 19.34 -5.74
N ASP A 49 -14.24 20.08 -4.67
CA ASP A 49 -13.05 20.93 -4.59
C ASP A 49 -11.76 20.09 -4.62
N VAL A 50 -10.77 20.59 -5.35
CA VAL A 50 -9.43 19.98 -5.43
C VAL A 50 -8.55 20.59 -4.33
N ILE A 51 -8.17 19.76 -3.37
CA ILE A 51 -7.32 20.14 -2.23
C ILE A 51 -5.84 20.19 -2.64
N THR A 52 -5.38 19.16 -3.36
CA THR A 52 -4.05 19.10 -3.96
C THR A 52 -4.14 18.51 -5.36
N LYS A 53 -3.21 18.88 -6.23
CA LYS A 53 -3.11 18.33 -7.58
C LYS A 53 -1.82 17.53 -7.74
N GLN A 54 -1.91 16.36 -8.35
CA GLN A 54 -0.73 15.52 -8.59
C GLN A 54 0.34 16.26 -9.42
N GLU A 55 1.60 16.04 -9.07
CA GLU A 55 2.80 16.60 -9.71
C GLU A 55 2.89 18.15 -9.64
N THR A 56 2.11 18.81 -8.77
CA THR A 56 2.36 20.20 -8.40
C THR A 56 3.25 20.27 -7.16
N GLU A 57 3.94 21.39 -6.98
CA GLU A 57 4.72 21.64 -5.77
C GLU A 57 3.88 21.46 -4.50
N CYS A 58 4.49 20.89 -3.46
CA CYS A 58 3.85 20.66 -2.18
C CYS A 58 4.18 21.81 -1.24
N GLU A 59 3.49 22.94 -1.41
CA GLU A 59 3.66 24.12 -0.55
C GLU A 59 2.96 23.94 0.81
N ARG A 60 1.90 23.13 0.85
CA ARG A 60 1.07 22.91 2.02
C ARG A 60 0.66 21.45 2.16
N VAL A 61 0.54 20.99 3.40
CA VAL A 61 -0.06 19.70 3.78
C VAL A 61 -1.38 19.96 4.53
N TYR A 62 -2.32 19.01 4.43
CA TYR A 62 -3.68 19.20 4.96
C TYR A 62 -4.06 18.05 5.87
N PHE A 63 -4.33 18.35 7.13
CA PHE A 63 -4.87 17.39 8.08
C PHE A 63 -6.39 17.43 8.05
N ILE A 64 -7.02 16.34 7.65
CA ILE A 64 -8.47 16.22 7.58
C ILE A 64 -9.00 15.99 9.00
N TYR A 65 -9.87 16.89 9.48
CA TYR A 65 -10.53 16.71 10.77
C TYR A 65 -12.05 16.50 10.65
N SER A 66 -12.64 16.77 9.47
CA SER A 66 -14.02 16.43 9.11
C SER A 66 -14.16 16.19 7.60
N GLY A 67 -15.09 15.32 7.21
CA GLY A 67 -15.39 14.98 5.81
C GLY A 67 -14.54 13.83 5.23
N GLN A 68 -14.78 13.54 3.96
CA GLN A 68 -14.15 12.51 3.16
C GLN A 68 -13.44 13.09 1.94
N VAL A 69 -12.24 12.58 1.66
CA VAL A 69 -11.43 13.00 0.51
C VAL A 69 -11.05 11.78 -0.30
N ARG A 70 -11.23 11.85 -1.62
CA ARG A 70 -10.71 10.88 -2.57
C ARG A 70 -9.30 11.26 -2.97
N LEU A 71 -8.36 10.34 -2.78
CA LEU A 71 -6.98 10.42 -3.26
C LEU A 71 -6.84 9.56 -4.52
N GLU A 72 -6.36 10.17 -5.60
CA GLU A 72 -6.15 9.49 -6.88
C GLU A 72 -4.74 9.74 -7.39
N ARG A 73 -4.10 8.70 -7.92
CA ARG A 73 -2.82 8.84 -8.63
C ARG A 73 -2.92 8.21 -10.01
N TRP A 74 -2.61 9.02 -11.03
CA TRP A 74 -2.56 8.62 -12.43
C TRP A 74 -1.11 8.56 -12.91
N ARG A 75 -0.76 7.48 -13.61
CA ARG A 75 0.58 7.28 -14.21
C ARG A 75 0.44 6.66 -15.60
N PRO A 76 1.41 6.83 -16.51
CA PRO A 76 1.39 6.10 -17.79
C PRO A 76 1.23 4.59 -17.53
N GLY A 77 0.35 3.90 -18.23
CA GLY A 77 0.18 2.45 -18.04
C GLY A 77 1.36 1.64 -18.55
N ALA A 78 1.37 0.34 -18.25
CA ALA A 78 2.26 -0.58 -18.95
C ALA A 78 1.77 -0.80 -20.38
N VAL A 79 2.70 -0.89 -21.34
CA VAL A 79 2.38 -1.31 -22.71
C VAL A 79 2.00 -2.78 -22.68
N THR A 80 0.73 -3.07 -22.96
CA THR A 80 0.16 -4.42 -22.99
C THR A 80 -0.76 -4.56 -24.21
N GLN A 81 -1.25 -5.78 -24.47
CA GLN A 81 -2.26 -5.98 -25.53
C GLN A 81 -3.50 -5.09 -25.32
N ASN A 82 -3.91 -4.87 -24.06
CA ASN A 82 -5.09 -4.06 -23.71
C ASN A 82 -4.77 -2.56 -23.53
N ASN A 83 -3.50 -2.19 -23.48
CA ASN A 83 -3.05 -0.80 -23.42
C ASN A 83 -1.80 -0.59 -24.31
N PRO A 84 -1.94 -0.69 -25.65
CA PRO A 84 -0.79 -0.70 -26.56
C PRO A 84 -0.05 0.65 -26.61
N ARG A 85 -0.71 1.74 -26.20
CA ARG A 85 -0.15 3.09 -26.18
C ARG A 85 0.36 3.54 -24.81
N GLY A 86 0.27 2.69 -23.79
CA GLY A 86 0.67 3.06 -22.42
C GLY A 86 -0.11 4.25 -21.86
N LEU A 87 -1.40 4.37 -22.23
CA LEU A 87 -2.29 5.44 -21.78
C LEU A 87 -2.30 5.54 -20.25
N PRO A 88 -2.53 6.74 -19.69
CA PRO A 88 -2.60 6.92 -18.24
C PRO A 88 -3.61 5.96 -17.60
N VAL A 89 -3.19 5.34 -16.50
CA VAL A 89 -4.00 4.46 -15.67
C VAL A 89 -3.98 4.98 -14.24
N GLN A 90 -5.09 4.81 -13.55
CA GLN A 90 -5.19 5.08 -12.13
C GLN A 90 -4.50 3.95 -11.37
N VAL A 91 -3.40 4.27 -10.68
CA VAL A 91 -2.60 3.29 -9.92
C VAL A 91 -2.98 3.24 -8.45
N ILE A 92 -3.60 4.31 -7.94
CA ILE A 92 -4.09 4.43 -6.56
C ILE A 92 -5.44 5.14 -6.61
N GLU A 93 -6.37 4.61 -5.83
CA GLU A 93 -7.64 5.23 -5.48
C GLU A 93 -7.92 4.88 -4.02
N LYS A 94 -8.09 5.90 -3.18
CA LYS A 94 -8.33 5.72 -1.75
C LYS A 94 -9.26 6.81 -1.24
N ILE A 95 -10.24 6.43 -0.43
CA ILE A 95 -11.04 7.39 0.35
C ILE A 95 -10.38 7.50 1.72
N VAL A 96 -10.13 8.73 2.15
CA VAL A 96 -9.56 9.05 3.45
C VAL A 96 -10.49 9.97 4.22
N GLU A 97 -10.47 9.85 5.54
CA GLU A 97 -11.39 10.54 6.44
C GLU A 97 -10.62 11.34 7.51
N LYS A 98 -11.33 11.77 8.55
CA LYS A 98 -10.76 12.38 9.75
C LYS A 98 -9.52 11.63 10.25
N GLY A 99 -8.46 12.38 10.54
CA GLY A 99 -7.20 11.86 11.04
C GLY A 99 -6.12 11.66 9.96
N TYR A 100 -6.48 11.84 8.69
CA TYR A 100 -5.54 11.67 7.57
C TYR A 100 -4.78 12.95 7.23
N LEU A 101 -3.48 12.82 6.91
CA LEU A 101 -2.61 13.93 6.48
C LEU A 101 -2.31 13.83 4.98
N ILE A 102 -2.94 14.70 4.19
CA ILE A 102 -2.70 14.84 2.75
C ILE A 102 -1.37 15.58 2.53
N GLY A 103 -0.58 15.12 1.56
CA GLY A 103 0.75 15.67 1.28
C GLY A 103 1.87 15.03 2.12
N ARG A 104 1.56 14.10 3.04
CA ARG A 104 2.56 13.45 3.88
C ARG A 104 3.68 12.75 3.11
N PHE A 105 3.40 12.15 1.96
CA PHE A 105 4.42 11.51 1.12
C PHE A 105 5.27 12.51 0.36
N ALA A 106 4.66 13.59 -0.12
CA ALA A 106 5.37 14.69 -0.74
C ALA A 106 6.39 15.28 0.25
N LEU A 107 5.94 15.54 1.49
CA LEU A 107 6.80 15.99 2.58
C LEU A 107 7.88 14.97 2.97
N THR A 108 7.52 13.70 3.15
CA THR A 108 8.45 12.66 3.63
C THR A 108 9.59 12.40 2.63
N TYR A 109 9.29 12.50 1.33
CA TYR A 109 10.24 12.15 0.27
C TYR A 109 10.77 13.36 -0.50
N ASN A 110 10.43 14.58 -0.08
CA ASN A 110 10.72 15.82 -0.80
C ASN A 110 10.32 15.73 -2.28
N LEU A 111 9.06 15.37 -2.52
CA LEU A 111 8.46 15.22 -3.84
C LEU A 111 7.36 16.25 -4.04
N PRO A 112 6.99 16.54 -5.31
CA PRO A 112 5.69 17.13 -5.61
C PRO A 112 4.54 16.30 -5.03
N ASN A 113 3.35 16.90 -4.96
CA ASN A 113 2.13 16.21 -4.55
C ASN A 113 1.96 14.88 -5.30
N THR A 114 1.92 13.79 -4.53
CA THR A 114 1.91 12.43 -5.10
C THR A 114 0.55 11.97 -5.58
N SER A 115 -0.52 12.67 -5.22
CA SER A 115 -1.89 12.37 -5.63
C SER A 115 -2.68 13.67 -5.81
N THR A 116 -3.72 13.59 -6.64
CA THR A 116 -4.80 14.58 -6.62
C THR A 116 -5.72 14.21 -5.45
N ALA A 117 -6.06 15.18 -4.63
CA ALA A 117 -6.99 15.04 -3.53
C ALA A 117 -8.24 15.85 -3.83
N THR A 118 -9.42 15.21 -3.81
CA THR A 118 -10.71 15.84 -4.12
C THR A 118 -11.69 15.56 -3.01
N ALA A 119 -12.34 16.60 -2.49
CA ALA A 119 -13.36 16.48 -1.47
C ALA A 119 -14.60 15.75 -2.02
N LEU A 120 -15.07 14.71 -1.32
CA LEU A 120 -16.28 13.96 -1.69
C LEU A 120 -17.54 14.50 -1.02
N ASP A 121 -17.38 15.18 0.11
CA ASP A 121 -18.39 15.90 0.87
C ASP A 121 -17.77 17.22 1.39
N PRO A 122 -18.50 18.07 2.15
CA PRO A 122 -17.89 19.21 2.81
C PRO A 122 -16.77 18.79 3.77
N VAL A 123 -15.54 19.18 3.43
CA VAL A 123 -14.32 18.82 4.17
C VAL A 123 -13.81 20.02 4.94
N ALA A 124 -13.45 19.78 6.19
CA ALA A 124 -12.76 20.75 7.01
C ALA A 124 -11.36 20.22 7.35
N ALA A 125 -10.34 21.01 7.07
CA ALA A 125 -8.95 20.63 7.24
C ALA A 125 -8.12 21.72 7.91
N VAL A 126 -7.05 21.32 8.59
CA VAL A 126 -6.00 22.24 9.03
C VAL A 126 -4.89 22.22 7.99
N SER A 127 -4.58 23.38 7.44
CA SER A 127 -3.52 23.56 6.45
C SER A 127 -2.24 24.01 7.11
N PHE A 128 -1.12 23.39 6.74
CA PHE A 128 0.21 23.68 7.25
C PHE A 128 1.14 24.01 6.08
N PRO A 129 1.97 25.06 6.15
CA PRO A 129 3.07 25.22 5.20
C PRO A 129 4.05 24.05 5.34
N SER A 130 4.48 23.48 4.21
CA SER A 130 5.47 22.41 4.21
C SER A 130 6.77 22.83 4.91
N ALA A 131 7.20 24.08 4.74
CA ALA A 131 8.38 24.63 5.41
C ALA A 131 8.28 24.63 6.95
N ALA A 132 7.09 24.86 7.52
CA ALA A 132 6.87 24.75 8.97
C ALA A 132 7.03 23.30 9.44
N PHE A 133 6.49 22.35 8.67
CA PHE A 133 6.61 20.93 8.95
C PHE A 133 8.05 20.42 8.80
N GLU A 134 8.79 20.91 7.81
CA GLU A 134 10.21 20.59 7.62
C GLU A 134 11.09 21.06 8.78
N ARG A 135 10.84 22.26 9.32
CA ARG A 135 11.50 22.75 10.54
C ARG A 135 11.25 21.83 11.72
N LEU A 136 10.02 21.34 11.88
CA LEU A 136 9.67 20.35 12.90
C LEU A 136 10.39 19.02 12.68
N ILE A 137 10.41 18.49 11.46
CA ILE A 137 11.12 17.25 11.12
C ILE A 137 12.63 17.40 11.36
N TYR A 138 13.20 18.57 11.07
CA TYR A 138 14.61 18.85 11.31
C TYR A 138 14.92 18.82 12.82
N ARG A 139 14.08 19.44 13.65
CA ARG A 139 14.21 19.41 15.12
C ARG A 139 13.92 18.02 15.70
N TYR A 140 12.97 17.29 15.11
CA TYR A 140 12.49 15.99 15.58
C TYR A 140 12.54 14.94 14.46
N PRO A 141 13.73 14.38 14.14
CA PRO A 141 13.89 13.46 13.01
C PRO A 141 13.02 12.19 13.08
N PHE A 142 12.66 11.75 14.29
CA PHE A 142 11.79 10.58 14.48
C PHE A 142 10.39 10.77 13.88
N LEU A 143 9.93 12.02 13.69
CA LEU A 143 8.62 12.32 13.09
C LEU A 143 8.45 11.72 11.69
N ARG A 144 9.53 11.53 10.93
CA ARG A 144 9.47 10.85 9.63
C ARG A 144 8.88 9.44 9.74
N GLY A 145 9.18 8.74 10.84
CA GLY A 145 8.63 7.41 11.14
C GLY A 145 7.15 7.44 11.53
N ASN A 146 6.64 8.58 12.01
CA ASN A 146 5.22 8.75 12.34
C ASN A 146 4.36 9.09 11.11
N LEU A 147 4.95 9.72 10.08
CA LEU A 147 4.24 10.14 8.87
C LEU A 147 3.89 8.95 7.96
N THR A 148 4.72 7.91 7.97
CA THR A 148 4.64 6.82 7.00
C THR A 148 5.01 5.50 7.67
N PRO A 149 4.38 4.36 7.29
CA PRO A 149 4.67 3.05 7.88
C PRO A 149 6.00 2.47 7.35
N GLN A 150 7.12 3.11 7.66
CA GLN A 150 8.46 2.81 7.10
C GLN A 150 8.85 1.34 7.26
N GLY A 151 8.52 0.70 8.40
CA GLY A 151 8.77 -0.72 8.61
C GLY A 151 8.08 -1.61 7.57
N LEU A 152 6.80 -1.33 7.26
CA LEU A 152 6.06 -2.05 6.23
C LEU A 152 6.57 -1.72 4.83
N ILE A 153 6.87 -0.45 4.53
CA ILE A 153 7.42 -0.03 3.22
C ILE A 153 8.74 -0.76 2.94
N ASN A 154 9.66 -0.78 3.91
CA ASN A 154 10.93 -1.49 3.79
C ASN A 154 10.70 -3.00 3.61
N ARG A 155 9.76 -3.58 4.34
CA ARG A 155 9.45 -5.00 4.19
C ARG A 155 8.86 -5.34 2.82
N LEU A 156 7.87 -4.58 2.34
CA LEU A 156 7.29 -4.77 1.00
C LEU A 156 8.35 -4.65 -0.09
N ARG A 157 9.26 -3.69 0.02
CA ARG A 157 10.36 -3.50 -0.94
C ARG A 157 11.30 -4.71 -1.03
N THR A 158 11.44 -5.51 0.03
CA THR A 158 12.26 -6.74 0.00
C THR A 158 11.54 -7.95 -0.61
N MET A 159 10.23 -7.88 -0.82
CA MET A 159 9.47 -8.99 -1.39
C MET A 159 9.63 -9.01 -2.92
N PRO A 160 9.94 -10.17 -3.54
CA PRO A 160 10.12 -10.28 -4.99
C PRO A 160 8.94 -9.74 -5.81
N LEU A 161 7.71 -9.87 -5.30
CA LEU A 161 6.51 -9.36 -5.95
C LEU A 161 6.57 -7.84 -6.22
N PHE A 162 7.19 -7.08 -5.32
CA PHE A 162 7.20 -5.62 -5.35
C PHE A 162 8.56 -5.02 -5.73
N ALA A 163 9.53 -5.85 -6.15
CA ALA A 163 10.90 -5.44 -6.41
C ALA A 163 11.05 -4.30 -7.43
N ARG A 164 10.04 -4.10 -8.30
CA ARG A 164 10.02 -3.05 -9.33
C ARG A 164 8.94 -1.99 -9.12
N VAL A 165 8.26 -2.00 -7.98
CA VAL A 165 7.23 -1.01 -7.65
C VAL A 165 7.90 0.23 -7.07
N GLY A 166 7.49 1.41 -7.56
CA GLY A 166 8.07 2.68 -7.10
C GLY A 166 7.71 2.98 -5.64
N LEU A 167 8.59 3.72 -4.95
CA LEU A 167 8.46 4.04 -3.53
C LEU A 167 7.09 4.64 -3.15
N VAL A 168 6.60 5.59 -3.94
CA VAL A 168 5.29 6.22 -3.69
C VAL A 168 4.17 5.17 -3.70
N ALA A 169 4.10 4.32 -4.73
CA ALA A 169 3.08 3.29 -4.82
C ALA A 169 3.18 2.26 -3.69
N LEU A 170 4.41 1.86 -3.31
CA LEU A 170 4.63 1.02 -2.12
C LEU A 170 4.16 1.68 -0.84
N SER A 171 4.29 3.00 -0.72
CA SER A 171 3.90 3.74 0.47
C SER A 171 2.38 3.73 0.65
N TYR A 172 1.62 3.93 -0.43
CA TYR A 172 0.15 3.78 -0.38
C TYR A 172 -0.27 2.34 -0.07
N LEU A 173 0.35 1.33 -0.70
CA LEU A 173 0.06 -0.07 -0.40
C LEU A 173 0.35 -0.42 1.06
N ALA A 174 1.46 0.07 1.62
CA ALA A 174 1.84 -0.19 3.00
C ALA A 174 0.78 0.29 4.01
N GLU A 175 -0.03 1.29 3.66
CA GLU A 175 -1.15 1.74 4.50
C GLU A 175 -2.39 0.85 4.41
N GLU A 176 -2.51 0.05 3.36
CA GLU A 176 -3.60 -0.90 3.15
C GLU A 176 -3.25 -2.31 3.64
N VAL A 177 -2.00 -2.54 4.04
CA VAL A 177 -1.55 -3.82 4.59
C VAL A 177 -2.28 -4.12 5.90
N LYS A 178 -2.98 -5.25 5.92
CA LYS A 178 -3.45 -5.86 7.17
C LYS A 178 -2.38 -6.81 7.69
N VAL A 179 -1.96 -6.61 8.93
CA VAL A 179 -1.07 -7.54 9.63
C VAL A 179 -1.91 -8.55 10.38
N HIS A 180 -1.77 -9.83 10.03
CA HIS A 180 -2.48 -10.91 10.70
C HIS A 180 -1.72 -11.39 11.94
N PRO A 181 -2.43 -11.85 12.98
CA PRO A 181 -1.82 -12.63 14.05
C PRO A 181 -1.08 -13.85 13.50
N PRO A 182 -0.02 -14.34 14.16
CA PRO A 182 0.64 -15.58 13.77
C PRO A 182 -0.35 -16.75 13.75
N LEU A 183 -0.30 -17.54 12.69
CA LEU A 183 -1.10 -18.76 12.50
C LEU A 183 -0.26 -19.99 12.82
N GLU A 184 -0.82 -20.95 13.55
CA GLU A 184 -0.16 -22.23 13.83
C GLU A 184 -0.16 -23.14 12.60
N ALA A 185 0.72 -24.15 12.58
CA ALA A 185 0.81 -25.11 11.48
C ALA A 185 -0.51 -25.87 11.28
N GLY A 186 -0.92 -26.05 10.03
CA GLY A 186 -2.18 -26.70 9.65
C GLY A 186 -3.40 -25.78 9.63
N SER A 187 -3.26 -24.53 10.06
CA SER A 187 -4.36 -23.54 10.03
C SER A 187 -4.79 -23.26 8.58
N PRO A 188 -6.09 -23.33 8.27
CA PRO A 188 -6.60 -22.89 6.98
C PRO A 188 -6.55 -21.36 6.87
N ILE A 189 -6.23 -20.86 5.68
CA ILE A 189 -6.20 -19.42 5.36
C ILE A 189 -7.41 -19.04 4.52
N TYR A 190 -7.68 -19.81 3.46
CA TYR A 190 -8.89 -19.73 2.65
C TYR A 190 -9.14 -21.03 1.87
N ASP A 191 -10.38 -21.21 1.44
CA ASP A 191 -10.82 -22.33 0.59
C ASP A 191 -10.86 -21.96 -0.89
N ALA A 192 -10.87 -22.98 -1.75
CA ALA A 192 -10.82 -22.82 -3.21
C ALA A 192 -11.98 -22.02 -3.79
N GLN A 193 -13.17 -22.14 -3.20
CA GLN A 193 -14.40 -21.49 -3.64
C GLN A 193 -14.54 -20.06 -3.11
N LYS A 194 -13.63 -19.58 -2.26
CA LYS A 194 -13.71 -18.22 -1.75
C LYS A 194 -13.42 -17.23 -2.89
N PHE A 195 -14.24 -16.19 -2.97
CA PHE A 195 -13.99 -15.05 -3.85
C PHE A 195 -12.75 -14.27 -3.39
N PRO A 196 -11.85 -13.90 -4.30
CA PRO A 196 -10.60 -13.24 -3.99
C PRO A 196 -10.84 -11.80 -3.55
N ASP A 197 -10.82 -11.58 -2.25
CA ASP A 197 -10.86 -10.27 -1.61
C ASP A 197 -9.46 -9.73 -1.33
N GLU A 198 -8.50 -10.63 -1.09
CA GLU A 198 -7.16 -10.28 -0.64
C GLU A 198 -6.05 -11.09 -1.35
N LEU A 199 -4.90 -10.44 -1.51
CA LEU A 199 -3.62 -11.07 -1.80
C LEU A 199 -2.83 -11.20 -0.50
N TYR A 200 -2.26 -12.37 -0.23
CA TYR A 200 -1.49 -12.65 0.97
C TYR A 200 0.02 -12.65 0.68
N LEU A 201 0.80 -12.20 1.65
CA LEU A 201 2.25 -12.16 1.62
C LEU A 201 2.81 -12.89 2.83
N ILE A 202 3.75 -13.79 2.62
CA ILE A 202 4.36 -14.58 3.70
C ILE A 202 5.47 -13.74 4.33
N LYS A 203 5.19 -13.15 5.49
CA LYS A 203 6.21 -12.42 6.25
C LYS A 203 7.22 -13.39 6.85
N GLN A 204 6.77 -14.50 7.41
CA GLN A 204 7.59 -15.57 7.97
C GLN A 204 6.79 -16.88 7.95
N GLY A 205 7.46 -18.02 7.80
CA GLY A 205 6.81 -19.34 7.78
C GLY A 205 6.62 -19.89 6.37
N GLN A 206 5.64 -20.79 6.22
CA GLN A 206 5.43 -21.59 5.02
C GLN A 206 3.94 -21.93 4.83
N VAL A 207 3.49 -21.86 3.58
CA VAL A 207 2.10 -22.11 3.16
C VAL A 207 2.11 -23.15 2.05
N ALA A 208 1.18 -24.10 2.10
CA ALA A 208 0.90 -25.04 1.02
C ALA A 208 -0.44 -24.70 0.35
N LEU A 209 -0.42 -24.67 -0.97
CA LEU A 209 -1.59 -24.39 -1.81
C LEU A 209 -2.10 -25.66 -2.46
N SER A 210 -3.34 -26.07 -2.21
CA SER A 210 -3.93 -27.32 -2.73
C SER A 210 -5.03 -27.07 -3.74
N HIS A 211 -5.03 -27.81 -4.86
CA HIS A 211 -6.09 -27.74 -5.86
C HIS A 211 -7.08 -28.91 -5.70
N PRO A 212 -8.41 -28.69 -5.74
CA PRO A 212 -9.39 -29.76 -5.54
C PRO A 212 -9.26 -30.94 -6.51
N SER A 213 -8.85 -30.69 -7.76
CA SER A 213 -8.71 -31.75 -8.78
C SER A 213 -7.31 -32.39 -8.86
N GLN A 214 -6.33 -31.93 -8.08
CA GLN A 214 -4.97 -32.47 -8.11
C GLN A 214 -4.60 -33.05 -6.73
N PRO A 215 -4.52 -34.39 -6.61
CA PRO A 215 -4.23 -35.04 -5.33
C PRO A 215 -2.76 -34.99 -4.90
N ASN A 216 -1.86 -34.51 -5.78
CA ASN A 216 -0.40 -34.49 -5.56
C ASN A 216 0.07 -33.15 -4.94
N PRO A 217 1.29 -33.07 -4.37
CA PRO A 217 1.62 -32.11 -3.34
C PRO A 217 1.44 -30.70 -3.87
N GLY A 218 0.60 -29.94 -3.16
CA GLY A 218 0.31 -28.55 -3.45
C GLY A 218 1.56 -27.70 -3.65
N VAL A 219 1.42 -26.48 -4.14
CA VAL A 219 2.56 -25.55 -4.27
C VAL A 219 2.97 -25.09 -2.87
N TRP A 220 4.23 -25.30 -2.49
CA TRP A 220 4.78 -24.84 -1.21
C TRP A 220 5.45 -23.49 -1.41
N LEU A 221 5.12 -22.54 -0.53
CA LEU A 221 5.57 -21.17 -0.60
C LEU A 221 6.12 -20.73 0.74
N GLY A 222 7.28 -20.09 0.68
CA GLY A 222 8.04 -19.67 1.85
C GLY A 222 8.08 -18.17 2.05
N THR A 223 8.84 -17.77 3.04
CA THR A 223 9.06 -16.36 3.39
C THR A 223 9.38 -15.49 2.17
N GLY A 224 8.65 -14.38 2.02
CA GLY A 224 8.77 -13.44 0.91
C GLY A 224 7.89 -13.75 -0.30
N ASN A 225 7.29 -14.94 -0.40
CA ASN A 225 6.35 -15.27 -1.47
C ASN A 225 4.96 -14.65 -1.24
N ALA A 226 4.19 -14.60 -2.33
CA ALA A 226 2.81 -14.13 -2.35
C ALA A 226 1.86 -15.22 -2.86
N PHE A 227 0.62 -15.21 -2.39
CA PHE A 227 -0.44 -16.13 -2.79
C PHE A 227 -1.82 -15.49 -2.67
N GLY A 228 -2.87 -16.19 -3.10
CA GLY A 228 -4.19 -15.59 -3.29
C GLY A 228 -4.36 -14.95 -4.68
N PHE A 229 -3.70 -15.48 -5.70
CA PHE A 229 -3.94 -15.07 -7.08
C PHE A 229 -5.12 -15.90 -7.65
N PRO A 230 -6.19 -15.27 -8.18
CA PRO A 230 -7.33 -16.00 -8.72
C PRO A 230 -6.90 -16.96 -9.85
N GLY A 231 -7.28 -18.24 -9.76
CA GLY A 231 -6.99 -19.26 -10.77
C GLY A 231 -5.50 -19.61 -10.95
N SER A 232 -4.62 -19.31 -9.98
CA SER A 232 -3.18 -19.49 -10.14
C SER A 232 -2.69 -20.93 -10.19
N ILE A 233 -3.46 -21.87 -9.65
CA ILE A 233 -3.14 -23.30 -9.63
C ILE A 233 -4.29 -24.04 -10.31
N GLY A 234 -3.97 -24.95 -11.24
CA GLY A 234 -4.93 -25.90 -11.82
C GLY A 234 -5.76 -25.42 -13.03
N GLY A 235 -5.70 -24.14 -13.44
CA GLY A 235 -6.45 -23.57 -14.58
C GLY A 235 -7.83 -23.04 -14.19
N SER A 236 -8.58 -22.22 -14.94
CA SER A 236 -8.41 -21.56 -16.24
C SER A 236 -8.43 -20.04 -16.02
N GLY A 237 -7.66 -19.26 -16.79
CA GLY A 237 -7.64 -17.80 -16.65
C GLY A 237 -9.04 -17.22 -16.86
N GLY A 238 -9.68 -16.72 -15.80
CA GLY A 238 -11.06 -16.23 -15.83
C GLY A 238 -11.94 -16.67 -14.67
N SER A 239 -11.45 -17.49 -13.73
CA SER A 239 -12.21 -17.81 -12.51
C SER A 239 -12.46 -16.56 -11.64
N THR A 240 -13.67 -16.44 -11.11
CA THR A 240 -14.05 -15.45 -10.11
C THR A 240 -13.67 -15.85 -8.69
N GLU A 241 -13.20 -17.08 -8.49
CA GLU A 241 -12.79 -17.66 -7.20
C GLU A 241 -11.27 -17.90 -7.17
N TYR A 242 -10.69 -18.17 -5.98
CA TYR A 242 -9.27 -18.52 -5.90
C TYR A 242 -8.91 -19.78 -6.71
N GLY A 243 -9.80 -20.78 -6.75
CA GLY A 243 -9.59 -22.06 -7.44
C GLY A 243 -8.64 -23.01 -6.71
N HIS A 244 -8.08 -22.63 -5.56
CA HIS A 244 -7.20 -23.46 -4.73
C HIS A 244 -7.37 -23.07 -3.26
N GLY A 245 -7.17 -24.02 -2.34
CA GLY A 245 -7.12 -23.75 -0.91
C GLY A 245 -5.70 -23.39 -0.47
N ALA A 246 -5.58 -22.67 0.64
CA ALA A 246 -4.31 -22.34 1.26
C ALA A 246 -4.31 -22.72 2.75
N LYS A 247 -3.27 -23.43 3.18
CA LYS A 247 -3.06 -23.80 4.59
C LYS A 247 -1.61 -23.60 5.00
N THR A 248 -1.39 -23.26 6.26
CA THR A 248 -0.02 -23.16 6.80
C THR A 248 0.58 -24.55 6.99
N THR A 249 1.89 -24.70 6.78
CA THR A 249 2.64 -25.94 7.06
C THR A 249 3.63 -25.77 8.22
N ALA A 250 3.89 -24.53 8.62
CA ALA A 250 4.65 -24.14 9.80
C ALA A 250 3.96 -22.93 10.46
N ARG A 251 4.40 -22.54 11.66
CA ARG A 251 3.95 -21.28 12.27
C ARG A 251 4.26 -20.11 11.33
N THR A 252 3.23 -19.37 10.93
CA THR A 252 3.30 -18.44 9.80
C THR A 252 2.73 -17.07 10.16
N GLU A 253 3.47 -16.03 9.80
CA GLU A 253 3.03 -14.63 9.90
C GLU A 253 2.69 -14.11 8.51
N LEU A 254 1.51 -13.52 8.37
CA LEU A 254 0.99 -13.06 7.09
C LEU A 254 0.71 -11.56 7.10
N TYR A 255 0.91 -10.97 5.93
CA TYR A 255 0.25 -9.73 5.55
C TYR A 255 -0.83 -10.03 4.52
N SER A 256 -1.87 -9.21 4.46
CA SER A 256 -2.77 -9.19 3.31
C SER A 256 -3.00 -7.78 2.77
N LEU A 257 -3.30 -7.72 1.47
CA LEU A 257 -3.58 -6.51 0.71
C LEU A 257 -4.89 -6.70 -0.06
N PRO A 258 -5.74 -5.66 -0.19
CA PRO A 258 -6.95 -5.76 -1.00
C PRO A 258 -6.63 -6.10 -2.46
N TRP A 259 -7.28 -7.14 -2.99
CA TRP A 259 -7.09 -7.54 -4.39
C TRP A 259 -7.39 -6.41 -5.39
N PRO A 260 -8.44 -5.57 -5.23
CA PRO A 260 -8.67 -4.42 -6.11
C PRO A 260 -7.49 -3.44 -6.17
N SER A 261 -6.78 -3.25 -5.07
CA SER A 261 -5.60 -2.39 -5.03
C SER A 261 -4.41 -3.00 -5.77
N ILE A 262 -4.23 -4.32 -5.69
CA ILE A 262 -3.25 -5.05 -6.52
C ILE A 262 -3.60 -4.96 -8.00
N GLN A 263 -4.88 -5.07 -8.37
CA GLN A 263 -5.33 -4.96 -9.76
C GLN A 263 -5.07 -3.55 -10.34
N ARG A 264 -5.38 -2.49 -9.60
CA ARG A 264 -5.04 -1.10 -10.00
C ARG A 264 -3.53 -0.92 -10.18
N LEU A 265 -2.74 -1.45 -9.25
CA LEU A 265 -1.28 -1.41 -9.35
C LEU A 265 -0.77 -2.16 -10.60
N ALA A 266 -1.38 -3.30 -10.93
CA ALA A 266 -1.00 -4.13 -12.07
C ALA A 266 -1.18 -3.42 -13.42
N ALA A 267 -2.06 -2.43 -13.51
CA ALA A 267 -2.21 -1.60 -14.71
C ALA A 267 -0.90 -0.87 -15.09
N ARG A 268 -0.05 -0.55 -14.10
CA ARG A 268 1.32 -0.02 -14.30
C ARG A 268 2.39 -1.09 -14.14
N TYR A 269 2.20 -2.04 -13.23
CA TYR A 269 3.19 -3.03 -12.84
C TYR A 269 2.65 -4.46 -13.05
N PRO A 270 2.52 -4.96 -14.29
CA PRO A 270 1.78 -6.21 -14.55
C PRO A 270 2.28 -7.44 -13.78
N HIS A 271 3.56 -7.45 -13.38
CA HIS A 271 4.15 -8.53 -12.59
C HIS A 271 3.51 -8.70 -11.20
N VAL A 272 2.90 -7.67 -10.62
CA VAL A 272 2.31 -7.73 -9.26
C VAL A 272 1.02 -8.54 -9.20
N ALA A 273 0.38 -8.80 -10.34
CA ALA A 273 -0.79 -9.67 -10.45
C ALA A 273 -0.47 -10.98 -11.19
N ASN A 274 0.81 -11.27 -11.44
CA ASN A 274 1.22 -12.43 -12.21
C ASN A 274 1.55 -13.60 -11.26
N PRO A 275 0.74 -14.69 -11.24
CA PRO A 275 0.98 -15.82 -10.35
C PRO A 275 2.31 -16.54 -10.61
N LYS A 276 2.95 -16.34 -11.77
CA LYS A 276 4.27 -16.91 -12.07
C LYS A 276 5.36 -16.51 -11.06
N ILE A 277 5.13 -15.46 -10.28
CA ILE A 277 6.02 -15.07 -9.17
C ILE A 277 6.21 -16.21 -8.15
N GLN A 278 5.19 -17.06 -7.96
CA GLN A 278 5.22 -18.22 -7.05
C GLN A 278 6.27 -19.26 -7.45
N ASN A 279 6.68 -19.28 -8.71
CA ASN A 279 7.66 -20.23 -9.23
C ASN A 279 9.09 -19.71 -9.18
N VAL A 280 9.33 -18.47 -8.74
CA VAL A 280 10.67 -17.86 -8.78
C VAL A 280 11.63 -18.61 -7.86
N CYS A 281 11.22 -18.92 -6.62
CA CYS A 281 12.04 -19.66 -5.67
C CYS A 281 12.33 -21.08 -6.17
N LEU A 282 11.32 -21.79 -6.68
CA LEU A 282 11.49 -23.13 -7.21
C LEU A 282 12.47 -23.15 -8.39
N LYS A 283 12.31 -22.24 -9.34
CA LYS A 283 13.25 -22.09 -10.47
C LYS A 283 14.66 -21.76 -10.00
N ALA A 284 14.81 -20.97 -8.94
CA ALA A 284 16.14 -20.69 -8.38
C ALA A 284 16.76 -21.98 -7.82
N VAL A 285 16.02 -22.75 -7.02
CA VAL A 285 16.47 -24.05 -6.48
C VAL A 285 16.85 -25.03 -7.61
N GLU A 286 16.04 -25.12 -8.66
CA GLU A 286 16.31 -26.00 -9.81
C GLU A 286 17.59 -25.64 -10.58
N ASN A 287 17.96 -24.36 -10.60
CA ASN A 287 19.12 -23.86 -11.33
C ASN A 287 20.44 -23.93 -10.53
N ILE A 288 20.40 -24.10 -9.21
CA ILE A 288 21.61 -24.19 -8.38
C ILE A 288 22.17 -25.62 -8.44
N SER A 289 23.45 -25.75 -8.79
CA SER A 289 24.13 -27.04 -8.99
C SER A 289 24.06 -27.95 -7.76
N VAL A 290 24.13 -27.40 -6.55
CA VAL A 290 24.08 -28.14 -5.28
C VAL A 290 22.77 -28.94 -5.10
N PHE A 291 21.70 -28.51 -5.76
CA PHE A 291 20.37 -29.12 -5.66
C PHE A 291 20.01 -30.03 -6.84
N LYS A 292 20.91 -30.21 -7.83
CA LYS A 292 20.61 -31.02 -9.03
C LYS A 292 20.23 -32.46 -8.69
N GLY A 293 20.94 -33.09 -7.75
CA GLY A 293 20.72 -34.47 -7.32
C GLY A 293 19.62 -34.69 -6.29
N LEU A 294 18.94 -33.62 -5.82
CA LEU A 294 17.78 -33.78 -4.94
C LEU A 294 16.62 -34.42 -5.71
N ASP A 295 15.87 -35.27 -5.01
CA ASP A 295 14.59 -35.81 -5.47
C ASP A 295 13.69 -34.65 -5.95
N PRO A 296 13.17 -34.69 -7.19
CA PRO A 296 12.21 -33.71 -7.68
C PRO A 296 11.03 -33.44 -6.74
N ALA A 297 10.61 -34.42 -5.94
CA ALA A 297 9.53 -34.24 -4.97
C ALA A 297 9.93 -33.37 -3.75
N LEU A 298 11.23 -33.25 -3.44
CA LEU A 298 11.73 -32.45 -2.31
C LEU A 298 12.01 -30.99 -2.69
N LYS A 299 12.30 -30.70 -3.97
CA LYS A 299 12.63 -29.34 -4.43
C LYS A 299 11.51 -28.32 -4.15
N PRO A 300 10.22 -28.62 -4.37
CA PRO A 300 9.13 -27.71 -3.99
C PRO A 300 9.10 -27.41 -2.49
N ARG A 301 9.36 -28.40 -1.63
CA ARG A 301 9.38 -28.22 -0.17
C ARG A 301 10.54 -27.39 0.34
N LEU A 302 11.65 -27.34 -0.41
CA LEU A 302 12.82 -26.50 -0.12
C LEU A 302 12.67 -25.09 -0.67
N ALA A 303 11.92 -24.94 -1.76
CA ALA A 303 11.64 -23.64 -2.37
C ALA A 303 10.66 -22.81 -1.55
N GLY A 304 9.85 -23.46 -0.70
CA GLY A 304 8.97 -22.84 0.28
C GLY A 304 9.48 -23.00 1.69
#